data_AF-A0A9E0GG34-F1
#
_entry.id   AF-A0A9E0GG34-F1
#
_cell.length_a   1.000
_cell.length_b   1.000
_cell.length_c   1.000
_cell.angle_alpha   90.00
_cell.angle_beta   90.00
_cell.angle_gamma   90.00
#
_symmetry.space_group_name_H-M   'P 1'
#
loop_
_entity.id
_entity.type
_entity.pdbx_description
1 polymer ?
#
loop_
_entity_poly.entity_id
_entity_poly.type
_entity_poly.pdbx_seq_one_letter_code
_entity_poly.pdbx_strand_id
1 'polypeptide(L)'
;MIYNDLIDDIKSADYVLFGLGKEIYSSDDTEIYDNLKKLFASMEHVNYFIVSTDKAGTIRNCGLNERRIVCPVNENNAEEEEKQWDFYNKWLSSSLAKKLVIVELGEDFSNPNVIRWPFERIVMINQKAKMYRVHSTFYQIPKEIGDRACAFEMNGAQFIKELVKCC
;
A
#
# COMPACT_ATOMS: atom_id res chain seq x y z
N MET A 1 -10.59 16.65 -4.42
CA MET A 1 -9.82 17.15 -3.27
C MET A 1 -8.95 16.03 -2.71
N ILE A 2 -9.52 15.00 -2.09
CA ILE A 2 -8.76 13.90 -1.46
C ILE A 2 -7.70 13.23 -2.36
N TYR A 3 -8.04 12.88 -3.61
CA TYR A 3 -7.08 12.26 -4.52
C TYR A 3 -5.90 13.19 -4.83
N ASN A 4 -6.16 14.49 -5.00
CA ASN A 4 -5.11 15.49 -5.21
C ASN A 4 -4.26 15.64 -3.95
N ASP A 5 -4.87 15.67 -2.76
CA ASP A 5 -4.15 15.74 -1.48
C ASP A 5 -3.22 14.53 -1.31
N LEU A 6 -3.70 13.32 -1.64
CA LEU A 6 -2.89 12.10 -1.63
C LEU A 6 -1.74 12.19 -2.65
N ILE A 7 -2.01 12.63 -3.88
CA ILE A 7 -0.98 12.78 -4.91
C ILE A 7 0.08 13.81 -4.51
N ASP A 8 -0.33 14.94 -3.92
CA ASP A 8 0.59 15.97 -3.43
C ASP A 8 1.44 15.46 -2.26
N ASP A 9 0.85 14.67 -1.37
CA ASP A 9 1.59 14.02 -0.29
C ASP A 9 2.56 12.97 -0.83
N ILE A 10 2.18 12.16 -1.82
CA ILE A 10 3.08 11.22 -2.50
C ILE A 10 4.25 11.95 -3.16
N LYS A 11 3.98 13.03 -3.91
CA LYS A 11 5.02 13.82 -4.61
C LYS A 11 6.01 14.47 -3.66
N SER A 12 5.57 14.83 -2.46
CA SER A 12 6.41 15.50 -1.46
C SER A 12 7.01 14.55 -0.42
N ALA A 13 6.67 13.26 -0.46
CA ALA A 13 7.20 12.25 0.44
C ALA A 13 8.62 11.82 0.08
N ASP A 14 9.42 11.49 1.09
CA ASP A 14 10.72 10.85 0.89
C ASP A 14 10.54 9.35 0.55
N TYR A 15 9.50 8.72 1.12
CA TYR A 15 9.17 7.30 0.99
C TYR A 15 7.65 7.11 0.90
N VAL A 16 7.22 6.13 0.12
CA VAL A 16 5.79 5.74 0.03
C VAL A 16 5.62 4.24 0.21
N LEU A 17 4.77 3.83 1.13
CA LEU A 17 4.48 2.42 1.41
C LEU A 17 3.05 2.09 1.02
N PHE A 18 2.88 1.18 0.07
CA PHE A 18 1.57 0.68 -0.32
C PHE A 18 1.30 -0.67 0.33
N GLY A 19 0.11 -0.81 0.91
CA GLY A 19 -0.44 -2.07 1.40
C GLY A 19 -1.61 -2.48 0.52
N LEU A 20 -1.46 -3.54 -0.26
CA LEU A 20 -2.54 -4.06 -1.10
C LEU A 20 -3.15 -5.30 -0.45
N GLY A 21 -4.37 -5.12 0.03
CA GLY A 21 -5.11 -6.15 0.73
C GLY A 21 -6.07 -6.92 -0.17
N LYS A 22 -6.87 -7.78 0.47
CA LYS A 22 -7.77 -8.73 -0.19
C LYS A 22 -8.80 -8.09 -1.15
N GLU A 23 -9.38 -6.92 -0.84
CA GLU A 23 -10.41 -6.33 -1.71
C GLU A 23 -9.89 -6.02 -3.13
N ILE A 24 -8.57 -5.82 -3.28
CA ILE A 24 -7.95 -5.62 -4.59
C ILE A 24 -8.03 -6.90 -5.44
N TYR A 25 -7.76 -8.05 -4.83
CA TYR A 25 -7.68 -9.34 -5.52
C TYR A 25 -9.02 -10.07 -5.62
N SER A 26 -10.00 -9.69 -4.80
CA SER A 26 -11.38 -10.17 -4.91
C SER A 26 -12.27 -9.27 -5.79
N SER A 27 -11.67 -8.30 -6.49
CA SER A 27 -12.41 -7.39 -7.38
C SER A 27 -12.81 -8.09 -8.67
N ASP A 28 -14.07 -7.90 -9.09
CA ASP A 28 -14.55 -8.32 -10.41
C ASP A 28 -14.16 -7.32 -11.53
N ASP A 29 -13.50 -6.21 -11.18
CA ASP A 29 -13.03 -5.22 -12.16
C ASP A 29 -11.86 -5.78 -12.97
N THR A 30 -12.12 -6.09 -14.25
CA THR A 30 -11.13 -6.63 -15.19
C THR A 30 -9.97 -5.67 -15.46
N GLU A 31 -10.12 -4.38 -15.17
CA GLU A 31 -9.11 -3.35 -15.40
C GLU A 31 -8.18 -3.12 -14.18
N ILE A 32 -8.38 -3.83 -13.06
CA ILE A 32 -7.64 -3.56 -11.81
C ILE A 32 -6.13 -3.65 -11.99
N TYR A 33 -5.63 -4.70 -12.65
CA TYR A 33 -4.20 -4.90 -12.87
C TYR A 33 -3.61 -3.87 -13.85
N ASP A 34 -4.36 -3.48 -14.87
CA ASP A 34 -3.97 -2.40 -15.78
C ASP A 34 -3.91 -1.05 -15.07
N ASN A 35 -4.84 -0.79 -14.16
CA ASN A 35 -4.86 0.43 -13.36
C ASN A 35 -3.70 0.45 -12.35
N LEU A 36 -3.41 -0.67 -11.67
CA LEU A 36 -2.23 -0.82 -10.82
C LEU A 36 -0.94 -0.56 -11.62
N LYS A 37 -0.83 -1.14 -12.81
CA LYS A 37 0.32 -0.93 -13.69
C LYS A 37 0.49 0.54 -14.06
N LYS A 38 -0.58 1.23 -14.49
CA LYS A 38 -0.56 2.67 -14.81
C LYS A 38 -0.16 3.51 -13.60
N LEU A 39 -0.74 3.22 -12.43
CA LEU A 39 -0.46 3.91 -11.18
C LEU A 39 1.03 3.87 -10.86
N PHE A 40 1.61 2.67 -10.78
CA PHE A 40 3.00 2.52 -10.38
C PHE A 40 4.00 2.94 -11.45
N ALA A 41 3.64 2.83 -12.75
CA ALA A 41 4.45 3.40 -13.82
C ALA A 41 4.55 4.93 -13.70
N SER A 42 3.46 5.63 -13.34
CA SER A 42 3.51 7.08 -13.10
C SER A 42 4.39 7.47 -11.88
N MET A 43 4.61 6.52 -10.96
CA MET A 43 5.35 6.70 -9.71
C MET A 43 6.75 6.07 -9.74
N GLU A 44 7.32 5.75 -10.91
CA GLU A 44 8.63 5.08 -11.00
C GLU A 44 9.77 5.86 -10.30
N HIS A 45 9.69 7.20 -10.39
CA HIS A 45 10.61 8.15 -9.77
C HIS A 45 10.40 8.32 -8.26
N VAL A 46 9.28 7.83 -7.71
CA VAL A 46 8.98 7.84 -6.28
C VAL A 46 9.66 6.63 -5.63
N ASN A 47 10.24 6.83 -4.45
CA ASN A 47 10.79 5.75 -3.65
C ASN A 47 9.66 5.01 -2.94
N TYR A 48 9.02 4.08 -3.65
CA TYR A 48 7.92 3.30 -3.11
C TYR A 48 8.28 1.84 -2.86
N PHE A 49 7.53 1.21 -1.94
CA PHE A 49 7.51 -0.23 -1.73
C PHE A 49 6.07 -0.73 -1.60
N ILE A 50 5.80 -1.96 -2.04
CA ILE A 50 4.49 -2.60 -1.98
C ILE A 50 4.59 -3.83 -1.08
N VAL A 51 3.70 -3.89 -0.08
CA VAL A 51 3.41 -5.08 0.71
C VAL A 51 2.03 -5.57 0.30
N SER A 52 1.93 -6.84 -0.09
CA SER A 52 0.71 -7.39 -0.64
C SER A 52 0.28 -8.67 0.09
N THR A 53 -1.02 -8.85 0.28
CA THR A 53 -1.59 -10.13 0.74
C THR A 53 -2.03 -11.06 -0.40
N ASP A 54 -1.53 -10.83 -1.61
CA ASP A 54 -1.76 -11.70 -2.76
C ASP A 54 -1.10 -13.07 -2.55
N LYS A 55 -1.94 -14.08 -2.34
CA LYS A 55 -1.49 -15.47 -2.14
C LYS A 55 -0.95 -16.13 -3.40
N ALA A 56 -1.34 -15.65 -4.57
CA ALA A 56 -0.94 -16.22 -5.85
C ALA A 56 0.22 -15.44 -6.51
N GLY A 57 0.61 -14.30 -5.95
CA GLY A 57 1.65 -13.44 -6.51
C GLY A 57 1.29 -12.83 -7.88
N THR A 58 0.01 -12.82 -8.24
CA THR A 58 -0.53 -12.22 -9.48
C THR A 58 -0.16 -10.76 -9.67
N ILE A 59 0.05 -10.00 -8.60
CA ILE A 59 0.56 -8.63 -8.67
C ILE A 59 1.87 -8.52 -9.45
N ARG A 60 2.73 -9.55 -9.40
CA ARG A 60 4.01 -9.59 -10.13
C ARG A 60 3.78 -9.65 -11.65
N ASN A 61 2.65 -10.18 -12.11
CA ASN A 61 2.30 -10.24 -13.54
C ASN A 61 1.94 -8.87 -14.14
N CYS A 62 1.80 -7.82 -13.32
CA CYS A 62 1.51 -6.47 -13.80
C CYS A 62 2.71 -5.78 -14.48
N GLY A 63 3.89 -6.41 -14.47
CA GLY A 63 5.13 -5.83 -15.02
C GLY A 63 5.70 -4.73 -14.12
N LEU A 64 5.45 -4.82 -12.81
CA LEU A 64 6.01 -3.93 -11.81
C LEU A 64 7.46 -4.31 -11.50
N ASN A 65 8.22 -3.38 -10.93
CA ASN A 65 9.57 -3.68 -10.45
C ASN A 65 9.51 -4.66 -9.28
N GLU A 66 9.92 -5.91 -9.52
CA GLU A 66 9.83 -7.01 -8.54
C GLU A 66 10.60 -6.76 -7.25
N ARG A 67 11.63 -5.90 -7.28
CA ARG A 67 12.43 -5.51 -6.10
C ARG A 67 11.71 -4.53 -5.17
N ARG A 68 10.55 -4.03 -5.56
CA ARG A 68 9.71 -3.12 -4.78
C ARG A 68 8.44 -3.80 -4.27
N ILE A 69 8.37 -5.13 -4.29
CA ILE A 69 7.17 -5.89 -3.95
C ILE A 69 7.54 -7.08 -3.07
N VAL A 70 6.82 -7.22 -1.96
CA VAL A 70 6.78 -8.45 -1.17
C VAL A 70 5.34 -8.92 -1.01
N CYS A 71 5.13 -10.23 -1.15
CA CYS A 71 3.87 -10.94 -0.93
C CYS A 71 4.07 -11.98 0.19
N PRO A 72 4.07 -11.60 1.48
CA PRO A 72 4.48 -12.49 2.57
C PRO A 72 3.60 -13.73 2.77
N VAL A 73 2.40 -13.72 2.20
CA VAL A 73 1.43 -14.82 2.28
C VAL A 73 1.39 -15.69 1.01
N ASN A 74 2.32 -15.46 0.07
CA ASN A 74 2.45 -16.29 -1.12
C ASN A 74 3.24 -17.57 -0.79
N GLU A 75 2.51 -18.64 -0.51
CA GLU A 75 3.07 -19.95 -0.15
C GLU A 75 3.80 -20.63 -1.32
N ASN A 76 3.47 -20.27 -2.56
CA ASN A 76 4.07 -20.89 -3.75
C ASN A 76 5.53 -20.46 -3.99
N ASN A 77 5.99 -19.39 -3.32
CA ASN A 77 7.33 -18.86 -3.53
C ASN A 77 7.98 -18.35 -2.23
N ALA A 78 7.78 -19.08 -1.12
CA ALA A 78 8.11 -18.63 0.23
C ALA A 78 9.59 -18.20 0.41
N GLU A 79 10.54 -18.91 -0.18
CA GLU A 79 11.98 -18.57 -0.04
C GLU A 79 12.33 -17.21 -0.68
N GLU A 80 11.72 -16.90 -1.83
CA GLU A 80 11.93 -15.61 -2.48
C GLU A 80 11.23 -14.49 -1.70
N GLU A 81 10.02 -14.74 -1.21
CA GLU A 81 9.28 -13.76 -0.41
C GLU A 81 9.95 -13.46 0.93
N GLU A 82 10.66 -14.43 1.54
CA GLU A 82 11.50 -14.21 2.71
C GLU A 82 12.67 -13.26 2.40
N LYS A 83 13.36 -13.45 1.26
CA LYS A 83 14.41 -12.52 0.82
C LYS A 83 13.86 -11.12 0.55
N GLN A 84 12.69 -11.03 -0.11
CA GLN A 84 12.03 -9.75 -0.36
C GLN A 84 11.55 -9.09 0.94
N TRP A 85 11.15 -9.87 1.94
CA TRP A 85 10.80 -9.38 3.26
C TRP A 85 11.99 -8.74 3.97
N ASP A 86 13.18 -9.32 3.87
CA ASP A 86 14.41 -8.71 4.38
C ASP A 86 14.74 -7.38 3.68
N PHE A 87 14.54 -7.31 2.36
CA PHE A 87 14.69 -6.05 1.62
C PHE A 87 13.69 -5.00 2.07
N TYR A 88 12.41 -5.38 2.24
CA TYR A 88 11.38 -4.51 2.77
C TYR A 88 11.75 -3.98 4.16
N ASN A 89 12.22 -4.82 5.09
CA ASN A 89 12.61 -4.37 6.43
C ASN A 89 13.79 -3.39 6.42
N LYS A 90 14.78 -3.60 5.53
CA LYS A 90 15.90 -2.65 5.33
C LYS A 90 15.40 -1.33 4.74
N TRP A 91 14.50 -1.40 3.76
CA TRP A 91 13.88 -0.23 3.14
C TRP A 91 13.07 0.57 4.17
N LEU A 92 12.24 -0.11 4.96
CA LEU A 92 11.40 0.50 6.01
C LEU A 92 12.26 1.16 7.08
N SER A 93 13.33 0.48 7.53
CA SER A 93 14.28 1.07 8.49
C SER A 93 14.93 2.34 7.96
N SER A 94 15.17 2.43 6.64
CA SER A 94 15.70 3.64 6.01
C SER A 94 14.70 4.80 5.93
N SER A 95 13.40 4.50 6.04
CA SER A 95 12.33 5.52 6.06
C SER A 95 12.13 6.19 7.44
N LEU A 96 12.81 5.70 8.48
CA LEU A 96 12.67 6.25 9.84
C LEU A 96 13.07 7.73 9.87
N ALA A 97 12.26 8.54 10.58
CA ALA A 97 12.40 10.00 10.70
C ALA A 97 12.36 10.79 9.37
N LYS A 98 11.91 10.15 8.28
CA LYS A 98 11.63 10.76 6.97
C LYS A 98 10.14 10.97 6.76
N LYS A 99 9.76 11.82 5.80
CA LYS A 99 8.36 11.99 5.41
C LYS A 99 7.90 10.73 4.67
N LEU A 100 7.10 9.92 5.36
CA LEU A 100 6.58 8.64 4.87
C LEU A 100 5.08 8.76 4.61
N VAL A 101 4.62 8.38 3.43
CA VAL A 101 3.19 8.24 3.15
C VAL A 101 2.85 6.76 3.08
N ILE A 102 1.83 6.34 3.83
CA ILE A 102 1.33 4.98 3.85
C ILE A 102 -0.05 4.95 3.20
N VAL A 103 -0.26 4.04 2.25
CA VAL A 103 -1.55 3.87 1.57
C VAL A 103 -1.99 2.41 1.73
N GLU A 104 -2.93 2.16 2.64
CA GLU A 104 -3.58 0.86 2.85
C GLU A 104 -4.84 0.78 1.98
N LEU A 105 -4.88 -0.16 1.06
CA LEU A 105 -5.97 -0.37 0.13
C LEU A 105 -6.55 -1.77 0.32
N GLY A 106 -7.75 -1.86 0.90
CA GLY A 106 -8.57 -3.06 0.85
C GLY A 106 -8.08 -4.23 1.71
N GLU A 107 -7.24 -3.99 2.73
CA GLU A 107 -6.90 -5.03 3.70
C GLU A 107 -8.07 -5.22 4.66
N ASP A 108 -8.54 -6.46 4.84
CA ASP A 108 -9.55 -6.77 5.83
C ASP A 108 -8.88 -7.23 7.13
N PHE A 109 -9.47 -8.18 7.85
CA PHE A 109 -8.83 -8.84 9.00
C PHE A 109 -8.38 -10.26 8.68
N SER A 110 -8.20 -10.60 7.39
CA SER A 110 -7.66 -11.90 6.98
C SER A 110 -6.19 -12.02 7.37
N ASN A 111 -5.38 -10.97 7.17
CA ASN A 111 -3.94 -10.97 7.52
C ASN A 111 -3.50 -9.64 8.16
N PRO A 112 -4.12 -9.22 9.29
CA PRO A 112 -3.88 -7.90 9.87
C PRO A 112 -2.43 -7.72 10.36
N ASN A 113 -1.74 -8.82 10.63
CA ASN A 113 -0.32 -8.85 11.01
C ASN A 113 0.64 -8.48 9.87
N VAL A 114 0.17 -8.44 8.62
CA VAL A 114 1.01 -8.15 7.44
C VAL A 114 0.95 -6.69 7.06
N ILE A 115 -0.26 -6.10 7.04
CA ILE A 115 -0.49 -4.72 6.59
C ILE A 115 -1.06 -3.88 7.73
N ARG A 116 -2.30 -4.14 8.16
CA ARG A 116 -3.08 -3.25 9.05
C ARG A 116 -2.34 -2.84 10.32
N TRP A 117 -2.01 -3.79 11.19
CA TRP A 117 -1.36 -3.48 12.48
C TRP A 117 0.08 -2.99 12.31
N PRO A 118 0.92 -3.56 11.43
CA PRO A 118 2.22 -2.98 11.14
C PRO A 118 2.14 -1.53 10.67
N PHE A 119 1.20 -1.18 9.80
CA PHE A 119 1.08 0.16 9.25
C PHE A 119 0.65 1.16 10.32
N GLU A 120 -0.34 0.81 11.14
CA GLU A 120 -0.72 1.61 12.32
C GLU A 120 0.48 1.84 13.25
N ARG A 121 1.24 0.78 13.55
CA ARG A 121 2.44 0.89 14.40
C ARG A 121 3.51 1.79 13.78
N ILE A 122 3.71 1.75 12.46
CA ILE A 122 4.67 2.63 11.78
C ILE A 122 4.24 4.09 11.95
N VAL A 123 2.95 4.41 11.79
CA VAL A 123 2.45 5.78 11.99
C VAL A 123 2.58 6.22 13.45
N MET A 124 2.31 5.32 14.41
CA MET A 124 2.50 5.60 15.84
C MET A 124 3.96 5.94 16.17
N ILE A 125 4.93 5.26 15.55
CA ILE A 125 6.36 5.44 15.83
C ILE A 125 6.94 6.62 15.04
N ASN A 126 6.68 6.71 13.73
CA ASN A 126 7.19 7.77 12.88
C ASN A 126 6.21 8.94 12.86
N GLN A 127 6.48 9.97 13.65
CA GLN A 127 5.64 11.18 13.76
C GLN A 127 5.55 12.01 12.47
N LYS A 128 6.43 11.78 11.49
CA LYS A 128 6.37 12.39 10.15
C LYS A 128 5.57 11.56 9.14
N ALA A 129 5.10 10.38 9.54
CA ALA A 129 4.30 9.54 8.67
C ALA A 129 2.85 10.04 8.61
N LYS A 130 2.26 9.94 7.41
CA LYS A 130 0.85 10.16 7.15
C LYS A 130 0.26 8.89 6.51
N MET A 131 -0.97 8.55 6.85
CA MET A 131 -1.62 7.33 6.37
C MET A 131 -2.96 7.60 5.69
N TYR A 132 -3.24 6.83 4.65
CA TYR A 132 -4.51 6.79 3.94
C TYR A 132 -5.01 5.35 3.99
N ARG A 133 -6.18 5.12 4.58
CA ARG A 133 -6.83 3.81 4.64
C ARG A 133 -8.10 3.83 3.79
N VAL A 134 -8.19 2.91 2.86
CA VAL A 134 -9.34 2.75 1.98
C VAL A 134 -9.89 1.34 2.16
N HIS A 135 -11.16 1.23 2.52
CA HIS A 135 -11.87 -0.04 2.56
C HIS A 135 -13.38 0.21 2.51
N SER A 136 -14.15 -0.71 1.91
CA SER A 136 -15.62 -0.59 1.88
C SER A 136 -16.29 -0.60 3.26
N THR A 137 -15.77 -1.37 4.22
CA THR A 137 -16.37 -1.60 5.55
C THR A 137 -15.40 -1.31 6.70
N PHE A 138 -14.13 -1.70 6.56
CA PHE A 138 -13.13 -1.64 7.64
C PHE A 138 -12.19 -0.43 7.53
N TYR A 139 -12.72 0.75 7.21
CA TYR A 139 -11.93 1.96 7.01
C TYR A 139 -11.58 2.69 8.31
N GLN A 140 -12.05 2.22 9.47
CA GLN A 140 -11.89 2.91 10.75
C GLN A 140 -10.42 3.07 11.13
N ILE A 141 -10.09 4.17 11.80
CA ILE A 141 -8.73 4.56 12.18
C ILE A 141 -8.63 4.62 13.71
N PRO A 142 -7.57 4.06 14.32
CA PRO A 142 -7.32 4.22 15.75
C PRO A 142 -7.13 5.69 16.14
N LYS A 143 -7.65 6.07 17.31
CA LYS A 143 -7.64 7.47 17.78
C LYS A 143 -6.21 8.03 17.89
N GLU A 144 -5.25 7.18 18.21
CA GLU A 144 -3.84 7.49 18.42
C GLU A 144 -3.14 8.07 17.18
N ILE A 145 -3.66 7.79 15.98
CA ILE A 145 -3.09 8.26 14.71
C ILE A 145 -4.07 9.12 13.90
N GLY A 146 -5.24 9.44 14.46
CA GLY A 146 -6.33 10.09 13.73
C GLY A 146 -6.02 11.49 13.22
N ASP A 147 -5.03 12.17 13.78
CA ASP A 147 -4.53 13.47 13.31
C ASP A 147 -3.65 13.37 12.05
N ARG A 148 -3.11 12.18 11.78
CA ARG A 148 -2.18 11.90 10.67
C ARG A 148 -2.67 10.78 9.75
N ALA A 149 -3.92 10.33 9.92
CA ALA A 149 -4.50 9.27 9.13
C ALA A 149 -5.87 9.68 8.57
N CYS A 150 -6.10 9.39 7.30
CA CYS A 150 -7.36 9.63 6.61
C CYS A 150 -8.04 8.30 6.28
N ALA A 151 -9.34 8.22 6.53
CA ALA A 151 -10.17 7.05 6.28
C ALA A 151 -11.10 7.27 5.09
N PHE A 152 -11.25 6.27 4.23
CA PHE A 152 -12.14 6.32 3.08
C PHE A 152 -13.00 5.06 3.00
N GLU A 153 -14.31 5.27 3.11
CA GLU A 153 -15.32 4.25 2.85
C GLU A 153 -15.51 4.08 1.34
N MET A 154 -14.65 3.28 0.73
CA MET A 154 -14.66 2.99 -0.71
C MET A 154 -14.01 1.63 -0.96
N ASN A 155 -14.47 0.91 -1.97
CA ASN A 155 -13.78 -0.29 -2.43
C ASN A 155 -12.38 0.07 -2.99
N GLY A 156 -11.36 -0.69 -2.61
CA GLY A 156 -9.97 -0.40 -3.01
C GLY A 156 -9.73 -0.38 -4.53
N ALA A 157 -10.39 -1.24 -5.31
CA ALA A 157 -10.24 -1.26 -6.77
C ALA A 157 -10.85 -0.01 -7.42
N GLN A 158 -12.03 0.41 -6.96
CA GLN A 158 -12.65 1.66 -7.39
C GLN A 158 -11.75 2.86 -7.03
N PHE A 159 -11.14 2.86 -5.85
CA PHE A 159 -10.24 3.93 -5.43
C PHE A 159 -9.02 4.04 -6.35
N ILE A 160 -8.39 2.92 -6.72
CA ILE A 160 -7.27 2.90 -7.67
C ILE A 160 -7.70 3.45 -9.02
N LYS A 161 -8.88 3.06 -9.51
CA LYS A 161 -9.44 3.54 -10.79
C LYS A 161 -9.57 5.06 -10.83
N GLU A 162 -10.01 5.67 -9.72
CA GLU A 162 -10.08 7.14 -9.63
C GLU A 162 -8.71 7.78 -9.43
N LEU A 163 -7.83 7.18 -8.61
CA LEU A 163 -6.49 7.70 -8.35
C LEU A 163 -5.64 7.80 -9.63
N VAL A 164 -5.71 6.78 -10.51
CA VAL A 164 -4.98 6.76 -11.78
C VAL A 164 -5.34 7.95 -12.69
N LYS A 165 -6.55 8.51 -12.59
CA LYS A 165 -6.96 9.68 -13.39
C LYS A 165 -6.30 10.98 -12.91
N CYS A 166 -5.71 10.98 -11.71
CA CYS A 166 -5.03 12.12 -11.10
C CYS A 166 -3.50 12.06 -11.25
N CYS A 167 -2.97 10.98 -11.81
CA CYS A 167 -1.55 10.74 -12.01
C CYS A 167 -1.02 11.34 -13.33
#